data_AF-A0A9E3M4V1-F1
#
_entry.id   AF-A0A9E3M4V1-F1
#
_cell.length_a   1.000
_cell.length_b   1.000
_cell.length_c   1.000
_cell.angle_alpha   90.00
_cell.angle_beta   90.00
_cell.angle_gamma   90.00
#
_symmetry.space_group_name_H-M   'P 1'
#
loop_
_entity.id
_entity.type
_entity.pdbx_description
1 polymer ?
#
loop_
_entity_poly.entity_id
_entity_poly.type
_entity_poly.pdbx_seq_one_letter_code
_entity_poly.pdbx_strand_id
1 'polypeptide(L)'
;MNSKERVNLALRREPPDRVPFDLSYGFVGQAQATFERMSGSTNHFDYFNTDVEYYELLEPRAGCDYAGTYYSGRLPVGKEYHFDRYGVMHEHTEGLHFTKMIPPLTESQHTVAAVDAFPLPAYRDPEIYREAARAIADIDRRGRASALAMGGETIFEVSWPLYGIEEFLVMTLTERELCEAVYDRWVECRLWQLETYAKFGRYDILWLGDDIANQHGMLLPPDVWRATLKPRMKTIIEAAKHYQPDGLVFYHTDGKADEVIEDLIEIGVDVLNPVQPECVDPAQYKRAYGDRLSFWGTIGIQHTLPFGTPQDVRDEVKLRIETVGQAGGLLVGPSHVIEPEVPWENVVALVEAVKEFGEY
;
A
#
# COMPACT_ATOMS: atom_id res chain seq x y z
N MET A 1 -2.68 -16.92 22.44
CA MET A 1 -2.97 -16.66 21.02
C MET A 1 -1.66 -16.25 20.36
N ASN A 2 -1.31 -16.82 19.21
CA ASN A 2 -0.15 -16.32 18.44
C ASN A 2 -0.52 -15.05 17.66
N SER A 3 0.45 -14.42 17.01
CA SER A 3 0.22 -13.18 16.26
C SER A 3 -0.71 -13.35 15.06
N LYS A 4 -0.59 -14.47 14.34
CA LYS A 4 -1.46 -14.82 13.21
C LYS A 4 -2.94 -14.90 13.63
N GLU A 5 -3.24 -15.62 14.71
CA GLU A 5 -4.58 -15.76 15.28
C GLU A 5 -5.14 -14.39 15.72
N ARG A 6 -4.31 -13.59 16.40
CA ARG A 6 -4.68 -12.24 16.88
C ARG A 6 -5.07 -11.30 15.74
N VAL A 7 -4.25 -11.23 14.71
CA VAL A 7 -4.50 -10.38 13.54
C VAL A 7 -5.75 -10.85 12.80
N ASN A 8 -5.89 -12.15 12.56
CA ASN A 8 -7.06 -12.69 11.87
C ASN A 8 -8.36 -12.42 12.63
N LEU A 9 -8.39 -12.57 13.96
CA LEU A 9 -9.56 -12.22 14.78
C LEU A 9 -9.84 -10.72 14.74
N ALA A 10 -8.82 -9.89 15.02
CA ALA A 10 -8.97 -8.45 15.03
C ALA A 10 -9.50 -7.93 13.69
N LEU A 11 -8.91 -8.35 12.57
CA LEU A 11 -9.30 -7.87 11.23
C LEU A 11 -10.64 -8.46 10.75
N ARG A 12 -11.14 -9.52 11.38
CA ARG A 12 -12.53 -10.00 11.22
C ARG A 12 -13.52 -9.35 12.18
N ARG A 13 -13.08 -8.32 12.91
CA ARG A 13 -13.89 -7.57 13.88
C ARG A 13 -14.36 -8.44 15.05
N GLU A 14 -13.51 -9.38 15.45
CA GLU A 14 -13.67 -10.17 16.67
C GLU A 14 -12.60 -9.74 17.69
N PRO A 15 -12.92 -9.72 19.00
CA PRO A 15 -11.96 -9.31 20.02
C PRO A 15 -10.85 -10.38 20.19
N PRO A 16 -9.58 -10.05 19.94
CA PRO A 16 -8.45 -10.93 20.25
C PRO A 16 -8.01 -10.80 21.71
N ASP A 17 -6.87 -11.41 22.08
CA ASP A 17 -6.27 -11.28 23.42
C ASP A 17 -5.65 -9.89 23.70
N ARG A 18 -5.14 -9.23 22.66
CA ARG A 18 -4.69 -7.83 22.69
C ARG A 18 -4.77 -7.20 21.31
N VAL A 19 -4.76 -5.89 21.21
CA VAL A 19 -4.72 -5.17 19.94
C VAL A 19 -3.43 -5.54 19.18
N PRO A 20 -3.52 -6.01 17.91
CA PRO A 20 -2.35 -6.25 17.09
C PRO A 20 -1.72 -4.94 16.63
N PHE A 21 -0.43 -4.97 16.36
CA PHE A 21 0.28 -3.83 15.78
C PHE A 21 1.32 -4.24 14.75
N ASP A 22 1.68 -3.28 13.92
CA ASP A 22 2.74 -3.42 12.93
C ASP A 22 3.57 -2.14 12.76
N LEU A 23 4.61 -2.29 11.95
CA LEU A 23 5.43 -1.22 11.40
C LEU A 23 5.76 -1.56 9.94
N SER A 24 4.81 -2.14 9.19
CA SER A 24 5.06 -2.87 7.93
C SER A 24 5.73 -2.07 6.83
N TYR A 25 5.50 -0.75 6.79
CA TYR A 25 6.18 0.15 5.86
C TYR A 25 7.66 0.39 6.21
N GLY A 26 8.08 0.07 7.42
CA GLY A 26 9.45 0.19 7.89
C GLY A 26 9.91 1.64 8.03
N PHE A 27 11.18 1.86 7.71
CA PHE A 27 11.90 3.12 7.87
C PHE A 27 12.60 3.48 6.56
N VAL A 28 12.69 4.78 6.25
CA VAL A 28 13.39 5.26 5.03
C VAL A 28 14.57 6.16 5.35
N GLY A 29 15.58 6.13 4.49
CA GLY A 29 16.75 7.00 4.57
C GLY A 29 17.43 7.01 5.94
N GLN A 30 17.53 8.18 6.56
CA GLN A 30 18.18 8.35 7.86
C GLN A 30 17.42 7.68 9.01
N ALA A 31 16.09 7.47 8.88
CA ALA A 31 15.31 6.73 9.87
C ALA A 31 15.76 5.27 9.92
N GLN A 32 16.01 4.62 8.77
CA GLN A 32 16.53 3.26 8.69
C GLN A 32 17.92 3.16 9.35
N ALA A 33 18.83 4.08 9.02
CA ALA A 33 20.16 4.12 9.63
C ALA A 33 20.10 4.35 11.16
N THR A 34 19.09 5.09 11.63
CA THR A 34 18.86 5.30 13.06
C THR A 34 18.31 4.05 13.72
N PHE A 35 17.34 3.36 13.11
CA PHE A 35 16.85 2.07 13.57
C PHE A 35 18.00 1.07 13.71
N GLU A 36 18.83 0.88 12.68
CA GLU A 36 19.96 -0.06 12.74
C GLU A 36 20.97 0.29 13.84
N ARG A 37 21.31 1.58 13.98
CA ARG A 37 22.24 2.05 15.01
C ARG A 37 21.70 1.85 16.43
N MET A 38 20.42 2.12 16.65
CA MET A 38 19.80 2.06 17.98
C MET A 38 19.40 0.64 18.38
N SER A 39 19.00 -0.19 17.42
CA SER A 39 18.51 -1.56 17.66
C SER A 39 19.58 -2.64 17.51
N GLY A 40 20.60 -2.40 16.68
CA GLY A 40 21.55 -3.43 16.23
C GLY A 40 20.95 -4.46 15.27
N SER A 41 19.74 -4.23 14.74
CA SER A 41 19.02 -5.11 13.82
C SER A 41 18.75 -4.42 12.48
N THR A 42 18.65 -5.20 11.42
CA THR A 42 18.12 -4.76 10.11
C THR A 42 16.68 -5.22 9.88
N ASN A 43 16.16 -6.11 10.74
CA ASN A 43 14.80 -6.61 10.68
C ASN A 43 13.97 -6.01 11.83
N HIS A 44 13.13 -5.03 11.50
CA HIS A 44 12.26 -4.37 12.47
C HIS A 44 11.09 -5.26 12.91
N PHE A 45 10.59 -6.15 12.04
CA PHE A 45 9.54 -7.11 12.40
C PHE A 45 10.00 -8.00 13.55
N ASP A 46 11.23 -8.53 13.45
CA ASP A 46 11.83 -9.35 14.51
C ASP A 46 12.19 -8.55 15.76
N TYR A 47 12.78 -7.36 15.58
CA TYR A 47 13.21 -6.54 16.71
C TYR A 47 12.04 -6.10 17.60
N PHE A 48 10.97 -5.58 16.99
CA PHE A 48 9.79 -5.12 17.73
C PHE A 48 8.80 -6.24 18.03
N ASN A 49 8.96 -7.40 17.38
CA ASN A 49 8.03 -8.53 17.40
C ASN A 49 6.61 -8.10 16.99
N THR A 50 6.51 -7.51 15.79
CA THR A 50 5.24 -7.09 15.19
C THR A 50 4.34 -8.30 14.92
N ASP A 51 3.02 -8.05 14.85
CA ASP A 51 2.05 -9.13 14.66
C ASP A 51 1.87 -9.54 13.19
N VAL A 52 2.22 -8.64 12.26
CA VAL A 52 2.22 -8.87 10.81
C VAL A 52 3.63 -8.74 10.26
N GLU A 53 3.90 -9.50 9.21
CA GLU A 53 5.07 -9.32 8.35
C GLU A 53 4.64 -9.21 6.89
N TYR A 54 5.19 -8.21 6.22
CA TYR A 54 4.87 -7.83 4.86
C TYR A 54 5.89 -8.44 3.89
N TYR A 55 5.39 -8.97 2.77
CA TYR A 55 6.21 -9.42 1.66
C TYR A 55 5.71 -8.81 0.35
N GLU A 56 6.57 -8.00 -0.27
CA GLU A 56 6.30 -7.45 -1.59
C GLU A 56 6.90 -8.34 -2.68
N LEU A 57 6.03 -8.87 -3.53
CA LEU A 57 6.44 -9.53 -4.76
C LEU A 57 6.75 -8.46 -5.82
N LEU A 58 8.02 -8.35 -6.19
CA LEU A 58 8.50 -7.43 -7.22
C LEU A 58 8.98 -8.19 -8.46
N GLU A 59 8.26 -8.05 -9.56
CA GLU A 59 8.70 -8.58 -10.85
C GLU A 59 9.77 -7.72 -11.49
N PRO A 60 10.71 -8.35 -12.23
CA PRO A 60 11.76 -7.61 -12.91
C PRO A 60 11.16 -6.75 -14.02
N ARG A 61 11.83 -5.61 -14.28
CA ARG A 61 11.53 -4.77 -15.43
C ARG A 61 11.58 -5.58 -16.72
N ALA A 62 10.75 -5.21 -17.70
CA ALA A 62 10.79 -5.81 -19.03
C ALA A 62 12.19 -5.68 -19.67
N GLY A 63 12.57 -6.68 -20.47
CA GLY A 63 13.78 -6.66 -21.30
C GLY A 63 13.64 -5.75 -22.52
N CYS A 64 13.45 -4.45 -22.32
CA CYS A 64 13.29 -3.43 -23.36
C CYS A 64 14.38 -2.35 -23.27
N ASP A 65 14.78 -1.79 -24.42
CA ASP A 65 15.58 -0.57 -24.48
C ASP A 65 14.67 0.66 -24.29
N TYR A 66 14.39 0.99 -23.02
CA TYR A 66 13.56 2.15 -22.70
C TYR A 66 14.19 3.47 -23.16
N ALA A 67 15.51 3.62 -22.95
CA ALA A 67 16.24 4.83 -23.30
C ALA A 67 16.14 5.15 -24.80
N GLY A 68 16.37 4.16 -25.66
CA GLY A 68 16.27 4.31 -27.11
C GLY A 68 14.83 4.38 -27.64
N THR A 69 13.91 3.62 -27.05
CA THR A 69 12.54 3.49 -27.59
C THR A 69 11.62 4.62 -27.14
N TYR A 70 11.66 4.97 -25.84
CA TYR A 70 10.73 5.92 -25.25
C TYR A 70 11.40 7.27 -24.97
N TYR A 71 12.68 7.31 -24.59
CA TYR A 71 13.33 8.54 -24.14
C TYR A 71 14.35 9.12 -25.14
N SER A 72 14.34 8.68 -26.39
CA SER A 72 15.26 9.20 -27.42
C SER A 72 15.13 10.72 -27.55
N GLY A 73 16.25 11.42 -27.35
CA GLY A 73 16.29 12.89 -27.35
C GLY A 73 15.71 13.57 -26.10
N ARG A 74 15.22 12.82 -25.11
CA ARG A 74 14.64 13.32 -23.84
C ARG A 74 15.47 12.97 -22.60
N LEU A 75 16.58 12.24 -22.76
CA LEU A 75 17.48 11.89 -21.65
C LEU A 75 18.14 13.15 -21.07
N PRO A 76 18.19 13.30 -19.73
CA PRO A 76 18.76 14.49 -19.13
C PRO A 76 20.29 14.52 -19.32
N VAL A 77 20.80 15.65 -19.80
CA VAL A 77 22.23 15.85 -20.03
C VAL A 77 22.91 16.31 -18.73
N GLY A 78 23.97 15.61 -18.32
CA GLY A 78 24.76 15.98 -17.15
C GLY A 78 24.08 15.70 -15.81
N LYS A 79 23.01 14.89 -15.80
CA LYS A 79 22.32 14.45 -14.58
C LYS A 79 22.28 12.94 -14.50
N GLU A 80 22.27 12.43 -13.26
CA GLU A 80 22.05 11.01 -13.00
C GLU A 80 20.56 10.67 -13.09
N TYR A 81 20.26 9.53 -13.71
CA TYR A 81 18.91 9.00 -13.81
C TYR A 81 18.93 7.47 -13.79
N HIS A 82 17.79 6.89 -13.44
CA HIS A 82 17.52 5.46 -13.57
C HIS A 82 16.10 5.23 -14.08
N PHE A 83 15.77 4.00 -14.48
CA PHE A 83 14.40 3.61 -14.77
C PHE A 83 13.90 2.66 -13.70
N ASP A 84 12.68 2.90 -13.22
CA ASP A 84 12.00 1.98 -12.30
C ASP A 84 11.58 0.67 -12.99
N ARG A 85 10.87 -0.20 -12.27
CA ARG A 85 10.40 -1.48 -12.80
C ARG A 85 9.34 -1.33 -13.90
N TYR A 86 8.64 -0.20 -13.94
CA TYR A 86 7.58 0.12 -14.90
C TYR A 86 8.12 0.79 -16.17
N GLY A 87 9.39 1.22 -16.17
CA GLY A 87 10.02 1.93 -17.30
C GLY A 87 9.88 3.46 -17.23
N VAL A 88 9.43 3.99 -16.09
CA VAL A 88 9.40 5.42 -15.81
C VAL A 88 10.81 5.88 -15.46
N MET A 89 11.23 7.02 -15.99
CA MET A 89 12.55 7.57 -15.71
C MET A 89 12.52 8.43 -14.46
N HIS A 90 13.50 8.23 -13.59
CA HIS A 90 13.69 8.97 -12.35
C HIS A 90 14.99 9.75 -12.44
N GLU A 91 14.88 11.07 -12.56
CA GLU A 91 16.01 12.00 -12.52
C GLU A 91 16.33 12.35 -11.05
N HIS A 92 17.60 12.18 -10.66
CA HIS A 92 18.03 12.49 -9.30
C HIS A 92 17.94 14.00 -9.01
N THR A 93 17.39 14.34 -7.86
CA THR A 93 17.26 15.73 -7.38
C THR A 93 18.08 15.92 -6.10
N GLU A 94 19.01 16.87 -6.13
CA GLU A 94 19.89 17.12 -4.97
C GLU A 94 19.10 17.48 -3.70
N GLY A 95 19.50 16.91 -2.57
CA GLY A 95 18.97 17.24 -1.24
C GLY A 95 17.60 16.64 -0.92
N LEU A 96 17.00 15.86 -1.82
CA LEU A 96 15.73 15.17 -1.61
C LEU A 96 15.92 13.66 -1.78
N HIS A 97 15.19 12.87 -0.98
CA HIS A 97 15.13 11.43 -1.18
C HIS A 97 14.16 11.03 -2.31
N PHE A 98 13.34 11.98 -2.78
CA PHE A 98 12.52 11.85 -3.97
C PHE A 98 13.31 12.08 -5.25
N THR A 99 12.72 11.69 -6.37
CA THR A 99 13.27 11.91 -7.71
C THR A 99 12.22 12.58 -8.58
N LYS A 100 12.65 13.29 -9.62
CA LYS A 100 11.73 13.81 -10.62
C LYS A 100 11.38 12.68 -11.59
N MET A 101 10.10 12.27 -11.59
CA MET A 101 9.59 11.31 -12.55
C MET A 101 9.41 11.97 -13.93
N ILE A 102 9.83 11.26 -14.97
CA ILE A 102 9.69 11.69 -16.36
C ILE A 102 8.96 10.56 -17.10
N PRO A 103 7.78 10.84 -17.68
CA PRO A 103 6.91 9.81 -18.25
C PRO A 103 7.46 9.26 -19.58
N PRO A 104 7.30 7.95 -19.82
CA PRO A 104 7.73 7.31 -21.06
C PRO A 104 6.87 7.68 -22.26
N LEU A 105 5.56 7.91 -22.06
CA LEU A 105 4.64 8.28 -23.13
C LEU A 105 4.39 9.79 -23.13
N THR A 106 4.22 10.36 -24.32
CA THR A 106 3.92 11.78 -24.53
C THR A 106 2.52 11.98 -25.09
N GLU A 107 2.05 13.23 -25.15
CA GLU A 107 0.78 13.61 -25.81
C GLU A 107 0.64 13.04 -27.24
N SER A 108 1.74 13.01 -28.01
CA SER A 108 1.75 12.43 -29.36
C SER A 108 1.54 10.91 -29.39
N GLN A 109 1.53 10.25 -28.22
CA GLN A 109 1.33 8.83 -28.02
C GLN A 109 0.01 8.54 -27.28
N HIS A 110 -0.97 9.45 -27.37
CA HIS A 110 -2.34 9.25 -26.90
C HIS A 110 -3.11 8.33 -27.84
N THR A 111 -2.73 7.05 -27.86
CA THR A 111 -3.36 6.03 -28.68
C THR A 111 -3.36 4.69 -27.97
N VAL A 112 -4.42 3.90 -28.15
CA VAL A 112 -4.51 2.54 -27.61
C VAL A 112 -3.34 1.67 -28.09
N ALA A 113 -2.89 1.86 -29.34
CA ALA A 113 -1.73 1.14 -29.89
C ALA A 113 -0.43 1.43 -29.13
N ALA A 114 -0.21 2.67 -28.67
CA ALA A 114 0.94 3.02 -27.84
C ALA A 114 0.84 2.38 -26.45
N VAL A 115 -0.36 2.37 -25.87
CA VAL A 115 -0.64 1.68 -24.60
C VAL A 115 -0.36 0.18 -24.74
N ASP A 116 -0.89 -0.49 -25.76
CA ASP A 116 -0.69 -1.92 -25.99
C ASP A 116 0.77 -2.31 -26.22
N ALA A 117 1.52 -1.46 -26.93
CA ALA A 117 2.93 -1.67 -27.23
C ALA A 117 3.85 -1.42 -26.03
N PHE A 118 3.42 -0.64 -25.04
CA PHE A 118 4.24 -0.33 -23.87
C PHE A 118 4.51 -1.60 -23.05
N PRO A 119 5.76 -1.94 -22.70
CA PRO A 119 6.07 -3.18 -22.01
C PRO A 119 5.73 -3.10 -20.51
N LEU A 120 4.90 -4.01 -20.03
CA LEU A 120 4.70 -4.25 -18.59
C LEU A 120 5.91 -5.00 -18.00
N PRO A 121 6.11 -4.98 -16.66
CA PRO A 121 7.11 -5.82 -15.99
C PRO A 121 7.01 -7.28 -16.44
N ALA A 122 8.11 -8.03 -16.36
CA ALA A 122 8.17 -9.42 -16.79
C ALA A 122 7.47 -10.35 -15.77
N TYR A 123 6.14 -10.21 -15.66
CA TYR A 123 5.32 -10.85 -14.63
C TYR A 123 4.96 -12.30 -14.92
N ARG A 124 5.30 -12.84 -16.10
CA ARG A 124 4.90 -14.21 -16.50
C ARG A 124 5.87 -15.31 -16.08
N ASP A 125 6.85 -15.02 -15.23
CA ASP A 125 7.76 -16.05 -14.68
C ASP A 125 7.17 -16.67 -13.40
N PRO A 126 6.74 -17.95 -13.43
CA PRO A 126 6.15 -18.61 -12.27
C PRO A 126 7.11 -18.84 -11.10
N GLU A 127 8.45 -18.80 -11.28
CA GLU A 127 9.37 -18.97 -10.14
C GLU A 127 9.28 -17.82 -9.14
N ILE A 128 9.04 -16.58 -9.60
CA ILE A 128 8.88 -15.41 -8.72
C ILE A 128 7.76 -15.64 -7.69
N TYR A 129 6.62 -16.16 -8.14
CA TYR A 129 5.47 -16.47 -7.28
C TYR A 129 5.71 -17.67 -6.37
N ARG A 130 6.53 -18.63 -6.82
CA ARG A 130 6.96 -19.77 -5.99
C ARG A 130 7.89 -19.31 -4.87
N GLU A 131 8.79 -18.38 -5.13
CA GLU A 131 9.65 -17.77 -4.12
C GLU A 131 8.84 -16.95 -3.11
N ALA A 132 7.92 -16.12 -3.58
CA ALA A 132 6.99 -15.38 -2.71
C ALA A 132 6.18 -16.32 -1.80
N ALA A 133 5.65 -17.42 -2.36
CA ALA A 133 4.92 -18.42 -1.58
C ALA A 133 5.80 -19.10 -0.51
N ARG A 134 7.09 -19.32 -0.78
CA ARG A 134 8.04 -19.84 0.23
C ARG A 134 8.28 -18.83 1.35
N ALA A 135 8.42 -17.55 1.02
CA ALA A 135 8.62 -16.49 2.01
C ALA A 135 7.40 -16.32 2.90
N ILE A 136 6.19 -16.27 2.31
CA ILE A 136 4.93 -16.21 3.04
C ILE A 136 4.75 -17.44 3.96
N ALA A 137 5.06 -18.64 3.47
CA ALA A 137 5.00 -19.85 4.29
C ALA A 137 6.03 -19.86 5.45
N ASP A 138 7.14 -19.12 5.34
CA ASP A 138 8.09 -18.93 6.44
C ASP A 138 7.52 -18.00 7.53
N ILE A 139 6.88 -16.89 7.13
CA ILE A 139 6.17 -15.98 8.04
C ILE A 139 5.11 -16.75 8.85
N ASP A 140 4.29 -17.53 8.15
CA ASP A 140 3.25 -18.36 8.76
C ASP A 140 3.81 -19.37 9.77
N ARG A 141 4.94 -20.03 9.45
CA ARG A 141 5.61 -20.98 10.37
C ARG A 141 6.15 -20.31 11.63
N ARG A 142 6.46 -19.01 11.57
CA ARG A 142 6.85 -18.20 12.74
C ARG A 142 5.65 -17.70 13.54
N GLY A 143 4.42 -18.02 13.13
CA GLY A 143 3.19 -17.69 13.86
C GLY A 143 2.78 -16.22 13.77
N ARG A 144 3.29 -15.48 12.78
CA ARG A 144 2.87 -14.11 12.41
C ARG A 144 1.84 -14.17 11.29
N ALA A 145 1.02 -13.13 11.18
CA ALA A 145 0.16 -12.98 10.01
C ALA A 145 1.00 -12.54 8.81
N SER A 146 0.73 -13.13 7.65
CA SER A 146 1.42 -12.82 6.40
C SER A 146 0.59 -11.89 5.52
N ALA A 147 1.21 -10.79 5.08
CA ALA A 147 0.61 -9.87 4.12
C ALA A 147 1.40 -9.90 2.80
N LEU A 148 0.71 -10.16 1.70
CA LEU A 148 1.29 -10.24 0.36
C LEU A 148 0.86 -9.05 -0.49
N ALA A 149 1.82 -8.31 -1.05
CA ALA A 149 1.58 -7.37 -2.14
C ALA A 149 2.07 -7.95 -3.47
N MET A 150 1.35 -7.67 -4.56
CA MET A 150 1.72 -8.08 -5.93
C MET A 150 2.17 -6.86 -6.75
N GLY A 151 3.18 -6.18 -6.22
CA GLY A 151 3.47 -4.76 -6.43
C GLY A 151 2.78 -3.91 -5.38
N GLY A 152 3.48 -2.90 -4.85
CA GLY A 152 2.94 -1.97 -3.85
C GLY A 152 1.68 -1.22 -4.32
N GLU A 153 1.50 -1.08 -5.63
CA GLU A 153 0.39 -0.36 -6.26
C GLU A 153 -0.45 -1.26 -7.19
N THR A 154 -1.76 -1.01 -7.32
CA THR A 154 -2.66 -1.97 -7.99
C THR A 154 -2.98 -1.62 -9.45
N ILE A 155 -3.61 -0.46 -9.69
CA ILE A 155 -4.07 -0.05 -11.02
C ILE A 155 -3.72 1.41 -11.28
N PHE A 156 -4.26 2.34 -10.48
CA PHE A 156 -4.20 3.77 -10.77
C PHE A 156 -2.78 4.31 -10.64
N GLU A 157 -2.07 3.92 -9.58
CA GLU A 157 -0.73 4.42 -9.28
C GLU A 157 0.35 3.89 -10.22
N VAL A 158 0.15 2.70 -10.79
CA VAL A 158 1.00 2.17 -11.87
C VAL A 158 0.63 2.69 -13.26
N SER A 159 -0.50 3.40 -13.39
CA SER A 159 -1.01 3.90 -14.68
C SER A 159 -0.61 5.33 -14.95
N TRP A 160 -0.82 6.23 -13.99
CA TRP A 160 -0.52 7.65 -14.19
C TRP A 160 0.95 7.96 -14.50
N PRO A 161 1.97 7.22 -14.01
CA PRO A 161 3.36 7.52 -14.32
C PRO A 161 3.71 7.36 -15.80
N LEU A 162 2.90 6.65 -16.58
CA LEU A 162 3.10 6.49 -18.02
C LEU A 162 2.99 7.81 -18.78
N TYR A 163 2.17 8.73 -18.29
CA TYR A 163 1.90 10.05 -18.90
C TYR A 163 2.23 11.22 -17.95
N GLY A 164 2.45 10.95 -16.66
CA GLY A 164 2.56 11.94 -15.59
C GLY A 164 1.20 12.24 -14.97
N ILE A 165 1.17 12.55 -13.67
CA ILE A 165 -0.10 12.65 -12.91
C ILE A 165 -1.01 13.76 -13.44
N GLU A 166 -0.48 14.94 -13.76
CA GLU A 166 -1.27 16.07 -14.24
C GLU A 166 -1.98 15.73 -15.56
N GLU A 167 -1.23 15.19 -16.53
CA GLU A 167 -1.77 14.79 -17.82
C GLU A 167 -2.76 13.64 -17.67
N PHE A 168 -2.42 12.62 -16.88
CA PHE A 168 -3.29 11.45 -16.72
C PHE A 168 -4.63 11.81 -16.07
N LEU A 169 -4.65 12.75 -15.10
CA LEU A 169 -5.89 13.27 -14.54
C LEU A 169 -6.75 13.98 -15.59
N VAL A 170 -6.15 14.77 -16.48
CA VAL A 170 -6.86 15.39 -17.62
C VAL A 170 -7.40 14.32 -18.58
N MET A 171 -6.58 13.30 -18.90
CA MET A 171 -6.96 12.18 -19.76
C MET A 171 -8.16 11.41 -19.19
N THR A 172 -8.27 11.22 -17.87
CA THR A 172 -9.42 10.51 -17.29
C THR A 172 -10.77 11.19 -17.61
N LEU A 173 -10.76 12.50 -17.86
CA LEU A 173 -11.94 13.30 -18.18
C LEU A 173 -12.15 13.48 -19.70
N THR A 174 -11.08 13.43 -20.48
CA THR A 174 -11.09 13.83 -21.91
C THR A 174 -10.87 12.66 -22.86
N GLU A 175 -10.18 11.62 -22.40
CA GLU A 175 -9.72 10.46 -23.19
C GLU A 175 -9.96 9.15 -22.43
N ARG A 176 -11.17 9.01 -21.87
CA ARG A 176 -11.52 7.89 -21.00
C ARG A 176 -11.19 6.51 -21.57
N GLU A 177 -11.47 6.26 -22.85
CA GLU A 177 -11.18 4.97 -23.50
C GLU A 177 -9.68 4.61 -23.45
N LEU A 178 -8.80 5.62 -23.51
CA LEU A 178 -7.37 5.42 -23.43
C LEU A 178 -6.93 5.07 -22.00
N CYS A 179 -7.43 5.79 -20.99
CA CYS A 179 -7.16 5.46 -19.58
C CYS A 179 -7.68 4.06 -19.23
N GLU A 180 -8.87 3.71 -19.70
CA GLU A 180 -9.45 2.39 -19.53
C GLU A 180 -8.60 1.28 -20.15
N ALA A 181 -8.03 1.51 -21.34
CA ALA A 181 -7.09 0.58 -21.96
C ALA A 181 -5.82 0.39 -21.10
N VAL A 182 -5.28 1.45 -20.48
CA VAL A 182 -4.14 1.33 -19.55
C VAL A 182 -4.53 0.49 -18.33
N TYR A 183 -5.68 0.78 -17.73
CA TYR A 183 -6.16 0.05 -16.57
C TYR A 183 -6.40 -1.43 -16.87
N ASP A 184 -6.97 -1.76 -18.04
CA ASP A 184 -7.29 -3.13 -18.43
C ASP A 184 -6.03 -4.00 -18.57
N ARG A 185 -4.91 -3.42 -19.02
CA ARG A 185 -3.62 -4.13 -19.07
C ARG A 185 -3.10 -4.48 -17.68
N TRP A 186 -3.29 -3.59 -16.71
CA TRP A 186 -2.94 -3.86 -15.32
C TRP A 186 -3.88 -4.89 -14.68
N VAL A 187 -5.18 -4.84 -14.98
CA VAL A 187 -6.13 -5.88 -14.55
C VAL A 187 -5.71 -7.26 -15.08
N GLU A 188 -5.37 -7.38 -16.36
CA GLU A 188 -4.86 -8.66 -16.91
C GLU A 188 -3.63 -9.17 -16.15
N CYS A 189 -2.69 -8.27 -15.84
CA CYS A 189 -1.51 -8.58 -15.03
C CYS A 189 -1.91 -9.09 -13.64
N ARG A 190 -2.77 -8.36 -12.91
CA ARG A 190 -3.21 -8.74 -11.54
C ARG A 190 -3.94 -10.06 -11.51
N LEU A 191 -4.82 -10.32 -12.48
CA LEU A 191 -5.54 -11.59 -12.59
C LEU A 191 -4.57 -12.76 -12.82
N TRP A 192 -3.58 -12.58 -13.70
CA TRP A 192 -2.57 -13.60 -13.95
C TRP A 192 -1.69 -13.87 -12.71
N GLN A 193 -1.28 -12.81 -12.00
CA GLN A 193 -0.51 -12.90 -10.76
C GLN A 193 -1.27 -13.70 -9.70
N LEU A 194 -2.56 -13.37 -9.48
CA LEU A 194 -3.42 -14.05 -8.51
C LEU A 194 -3.61 -15.53 -8.86
N GLU A 195 -3.94 -15.85 -10.11
CA GLU A 195 -4.09 -17.23 -10.56
C GLU A 195 -2.79 -18.02 -10.36
N THR A 196 -1.64 -17.40 -10.66
CA THR A 196 -0.34 -18.07 -10.58
C THR A 196 0.10 -18.27 -9.14
N TYR A 197 -0.02 -17.26 -8.28
CA TYR A 197 0.32 -17.38 -6.87
C TYR A 197 -0.52 -18.46 -6.17
N ALA A 198 -1.81 -18.54 -6.48
CA ALA A 198 -2.73 -19.52 -5.90
C ALA A 198 -2.32 -20.99 -6.16
N LYS A 199 -1.47 -21.26 -7.16
CA LYS A 199 -0.92 -22.59 -7.44
C LYS A 199 0.21 -22.98 -6.48
N PHE A 200 0.83 -22.01 -5.80
CA PHE A 200 2.04 -22.21 -4.99
C PHE A 200 1.86 -21.92 -3.51
N GLY A 201 1.00 -20.96 -3.15
CA GLY A 201 0.91 -20.47 -1.77
C GLY A 201 -0.47 -19.96 -1.38
N ARG A 202 -0.53 -19.50 -0.14
CA ARG A 202 -1.66 -18.81 0.50
C ARG A 202 -1.12 -17.66 1.33
N TYR A 203 -1.93 -16.64 1.60
CA TYR A 203 -1.60 -15.49 2.46
C TYR A 203 -2.69 -15.25 3.52
N ASP A 204 -2.42 -14.53 4.61
CA ASP A 204 -3.53 -14.07 5.47
C ASP A 204 -4.22 -12.84 4.89
N ILE A 205 -3.43 -11.91 4.36
CA ILE A 205 -3.88 -10.61 3.86
C ILE A 205 -3.32 -10.39 2.45
N LEU A 206 -4.18 -10.00 1.51
CA LEU A 206 -3.78 -9.47 0.21
C LEU A 206 -3.76 -7.95 0.29
N TRP A 207 -2.59 -7.38 0.08
CA TRP A 207 -2.38 -5.94 -0.01
C TRP A 207 -2.74 -5.47 -1.42
N LEU A 208 -3.81 -4.71 -1.52
CA LEU A 208 -4.19 -3.94 -2.69
C LEU A 208 -4.28 -2.47 -2.29
N GLY A 209 -4.49 -1.60 -3.26
CA GLY A 209 -4.59 -0.17 -3.04
C GLY A 209 -4.01 0.65 -4.18
N ASP A 210 -4.47 1.89 -4.19
CA ASP A 210 -3.97 2.99 -4.99
C ASP A 210 -4.38 4.27 -4.25
N ASP A 211 -3.49 5.25 -4.16
CA ASP A 211 -3.78 6.60 -3.69
C ASP A 211 -4.77 7.28 -4.64
N ILE A 212 -6.04 7.20 -4.26
CA ILE A 212 -7.17 7.78 -5.00
C ILE A 212 -7.67 9.07 -4.37
N ALA A 213 -7.03 9.52 -3.29
CA ALA A 213 -7.37 10.73 -2.57
C ALA A 213 -6.12 11.52 -2.15
N ASN A 214 -6.32 12.80 -1.87
CA ASN A 214 -5.38 13.68 -1.18
C ASN A 214 -5.98 14.07 0.18
N GLN A 215 -5.31 14.96 0.92
CA GLN A 215 -5.75 15.37 2.26
C GLN A 215 -7.13 16.04 2.31
N HIS A 216 -7.64 16.52 1.17
CA HIS A 216 -8.87 17.29 1.08
C HIS A 216 -10.02 16.54 0.39
N GLY A 217 -9.74 15.47 -0.35
CA GLY A 217 -10.76 14.68 -1.03
C GLY A 217 -10.18 13.78 -2.13
N MET A 218 -11.06 13.23 -2.96
CA MET A 218 -10.67 12.36 -4.07
C MET A 218 -9.81 13.09 -5.12
N LEU A 219 -8.85 12.37 -5.72
CA LEU A 219 -8.07 12.84 -6.88
C LEU A 219 -8.89 12.82 -8.17
N LEU A 220 -9.79 11.85 -8.29
CA LEU A 220 -10.74 11.74 -9.39
C LEU A 220 -12.14 12.06 -8.88
N PRO A 221 -13.01 12.72 -9.69
CA PRO A 221 -14.41 12.82 -9.36
C PRO A 221 -15.00 11.44 -9.02
N PRO A 222 -15.79 11.29 -7.93
CA PRO A 222 -16.26 9.99 -7.49
C PRO A 222 -17.07 9.21 -8.55
N ASP A 223 -17.80 9.90 -9.41
CA ASP A 223 -18.52 9.31 -10.55
C ASP A 223 -17.57 8.78 -11.64
N VAL A 224 -16.46 9.48 -11.90
CA VAL A 224 -15.41 9.00 -12.79
C VAL A 224 -14.76 7.75 -12.20
N TRP A 225 -14.36 7.77 -10.93
CA TRP A 225 -13.77 6.60 -10.26
C TRP A 225 -14.72 5.39 -10.28
N ARG A 226 -16.02 5.59 -10.00
CA ARG A 226 -17.04 4.54 -10.07
C ARG A 226 -17.20 3.96 -11.46
N ALA A 227 -17.07 4.80 -12.49
CA ALA A 227 -17.25 4.38 -13.85
C ALA A 227 -16.00 3.67 -14.42
N THR A 228 -14.80 3.99 -13.91
CA THR A 228 -13.52 3.49 -14.44
C THR A 228 -12.84 2.47 -13.52
N LEU A 229 -12.38 2.88 -12.34
CA LEU A 229 -11.54 2.07 -11.46
C LEU A 229 -12.34 1.05 -10.64
N LYS A 230 -13.51 1.43 -10.11
CA LYS A 230 -14.35 0.53 -9.29
C LYS A 230 -14.61 -0.84 -9.93
N PRO A 231 -15.12 -0.95 -11.17
CA PRO A 231 -15.42 -2.26 -11.77
C PRO A 231 -14.16 -3.12 -11.97
N ARG A 232 -13.00 -2.48 -12.18
CA ARG A 232 -11.71 -3.15 -12.39
C ARG A 232 -11.14 -3.67 -11.07
N MET A 233 -11.15 -2.83 -10.04
CA MET A 233 -10.77 -3.23 -8.69
C MET A 233 -11.68 -4.35 -8.18
N LYS A 234 -12.99 -4.25 -8.41
CA LYS A 234 -13.96 -5.33 -8.11
C LYS A 234 -13.57 -6.65 -8.79
N THR A 235 -13.20 -6.62 -10.06
CA THR A 235 -12.78 -7.82 -10.81
C THR A 235 -11.55 -8.48 -10.17
N ILE A 236 -10.57 -7.69 -9.72
CA ILE A 236 -9.37 -8.19 -9.04
C ILE A 236 -9.74 -8.80 -7.67
N ILE A 237 -10.57 -8.11 -6.89
CA ILE A 237 -11.01 -8.58 -5.57
C ILE A 237 -11.84 -9.87 -5.68
N GLU A 238 -12.75 -9.96 -6.66
CA GLU A 238 -13.52 -11.17 -6.92
C GLU A 238 -12.60 -12.35 -7.29
N ALA A 239 -11.56 -12.12 -8.10
CA ALA A 239 -10.56 -13.15 -8.40
C ALA A 239 -9.76 -13.56 -7.16
N ALA A 240 -9.32 -12.60 -6.34
CA ALA A 240 -8.62 -12.89 -5.09
C ALA A 240 -9.48 -13.76 -4.16
N LYS A 241 -10.75 -13.39 -3.95
CA LYS A 241 -11.70 -14.15 -3.13
C LYS A 241 -12.06 -15.50 -3.76
N HIS A 242 -12.04 -15.62 -5.08
CA HIS A 242 -12.24 -16.90 -5.77
C HIS A 242 -11.12 -17.89 -5.46
N TYR A 243 -9.85 -17.46 -5.59
CA TYR A 243 -8.70 -18.32 -5.34
C TYR A 243 -8.46 -18.56 -3.84
N GLN A 244 -8.77 -17.57 -3.00
CA GLN A 244 -8.56 -17.64 -1.57
C GLN A 244 -9.69 -16.97 -0.77
N PRO A 245 -10.83 -17.68 -0.57
CA PRO A 245 -12.01 -17.13 0.10
C PRO A 245 -11.78 -16.66 1.54
N ASP A 246 -10.80 -17.25 2.22
CA ASP A 246 -10.45 -16.91 3.60
C ASP A 246 -9.43 -15.76 3.68
N GLY A 247 -8.83 -15.31 2.59
CA GLY A 247 -7.88 -14.20 2.58
C GLY A 247 -8.60 -12.87 2.80
N LEU A 248 -8.04 -12.01 3.65
CA LEU A 248 -8.56 -10.66 3.88
C LEU A 248 -8.04 -9.71 2.79
N VAL A 249 -8.91 -8.85 2.29
CA VAL A 249 -8.54 -7.81 1.32
C VAL A 249 -8.26 -6.52 2.05
N PHE A 250 -7.00 -6.11 2.00
CA PHE A 250 -6.54 -4.81 2.46
C PHE A 250 -6.54 -3.83 1.28
N TYR A 251 -6.97 -2.59 1.53
CA TYR A 251 -6.92 -1.51 0.54
C TYR A 251 -6.16 -0.30 1.08
N HIS A 252 -5.05 0.04 0.44
CA HIS A 252 -4.27 1.26 0.67
C HIS A 252 -4.83 2.46 -0.11
N THR A 253 -5.03 3.59 0.56
CA THR A 253 -5.16 4.93 -0.04
C THR A 253 -4.91 5.98 1.04
N ASP A 254 -3.87 6.78 0.87
CA ASP A 254 -3.67 7.98 1.67
C ASP A 254 -4.81 8.99 1.45
N GLY A 255 -4.93 9.93 2.39
CA GLY A 255 -5.85 11.05 2.27
C GLY A 255 -7.31 10.75 2.65
N LYS A 256 -8.21 11.50 2.02
CA LYS A 256 -9.62 11.62 2.40
C LYS A 256 -10.55 11.00 1.34
N ALA A 257 -10.72 9.68 1.40
CA ALA A 257 -11.52 8.91 0.44
C ALA A 257 -13.00 8.72 0.84
N ASP A 258 -13.56 9.55 1.75
CA ASP A 258 -14.92 9.40 2.32
C ASP A 258 -15.99 9.07 1.27
N GLU A 259 -15.90 9.69 0.09
CA GLU A 259 -16.90 9.62 -0.98
C GLU A 259 -17.02 8.25 -1.65
N VAL A 260 -16.06 7.35 -1.44
CA VAL A 260 -16.03 6.00 -2.05
C VAL A 260 -15.85 4.86 -1.05
N ILE A 261 -15.82 5.11 0.27
CA ILE A 261 -15.66 4.04 1.28
C ILE A 261 -16.77 2.99 1.16
N GLU A 262 -18.02 3.42 0.98
CA GLU A 262 -19.14 2.49 0.78
C GLU A 262 -18.98 1.67 -0.51
N ASP A 263 -18.39 2.24 -1.55
CA ASP A 263 -18.08 1.52 -2.77
C ASP A 263 -16.96 0.50 -2.56
N LEU A 264 -15.93 0.81 -1.75
CA LEU A 264 -14.86 -0.12 -1.37
C LEU A 264 -15.42 -1.31 -0.57
N ILE A 265 -16.32 -1.05 0.37
CA ILE A 265 -17.05 -2.09 1.11
C ILE A 265 -17.85 -2.98 0.15
N GLU A 266 -18.60 -2.37 -0.79
CA GLU A 266 -19.41 -3.09 -1.77
C GLU A 266 -18.58 -4.07 -2.61
N ILE A 267 -17.38 -3.66 -3.04
CA ILE A 267 -16.50 -4.49 -3.87
C ILE A 267 -15.68 -5.50 -3.05
N GLY A 268 -15.81 -5.50 -1.72
CA GLY A 268 -15.29 -6.54 -0.85
C GLY A 268 -13.97 -6.22 -0.16
N VAL A 269 -13.63 -4.95 0.05
CA VAL A 269 -12.52 -4.57 0.95
C VAL A 269 -12.88 -4.93 2.39
N ASP A 270 -11.95 -5.56 3.10
CA ASP A 270 -12.11 -5.96 4.51
C ASP A 270 -11.39 -4.99 5.47
N VAL A 271 -10.26 -4.42 5.02
CA VAL A 271 -9.39 -3.53 5.81
C VAL A 271 -9.09 -2.26 5.03
N LEU A 272 -9.38 -1.11 5.63
CA LEU A 272 -8.99 0.19 5.09
C LEU A 272 -7.67 0.64 5.72
N ASN A 273 -6.74 1.08 4.87
CA ASN A 273 -5.47 1.63 5.28
C ASN A 273 -5.03 2.79 4.36
N PRO A 274 -4.30 3.76 4.90
CA PRO A 274 -4.34 4.10 6.31
C PRO A 274 -5.70 4.68 6.69
N VAL A 275 -5.90 4.84 7.99
CA VAL A 275 -6.88 5.79 8.50
C VAL A 275 -6.11 6.96 9.06
N GLN A 276 -5.63 7.79 8.14
CA GLN A 276 -4.70 8.89 8.41
C GLN A 276 -5.37 9.97 9.29
N PRO A 277 -4.94 10.15 10.56
CA PRO A 277 -5.58 11.09 11.49
C PRO A 277 -5.54 12.56 11.05
N GLU A 278 -4.57 12.93 10.22
CA GLU A 278 -4.46 14.28 9.67
C GLU A 278 -5.58 14.60 8.66
N CYS A 279 -6.18 13.58 8.03
CA CYS A 279 -7.17 13.72 6.97
C CYS A 279 -8.60 13.38 7.44
N VAL A 280 -8.73 12.44 8.38
CA VAL A 280 -10.00 11.87 8.83
C VAL A 280 -10.01 11.64 10.34
N ASP A 281 -11.19 11.51 10.97
CA ASP A 281 -11.30 11.07 12.37
C ASP A 281 -11.45 9.53 12.42
N PRO A 282 -10.44 8.77 12.90
CA PRO A 282 -10.52 7.32 13.02
C PRO A 282 -11.71 6.83 13.86
N ALA A 283 -12.09 7.56 14.91
CA ALA A 283 -13.22 7.18 15.76
C ALA A 283 -14.55 7.39 15.03
N GLN A 284 -14.66 8.42 14.18
CA GLN A 284 -15.82 8.61 13.31
C GLN A 284 -15.93 7.48 12.29
N TYR A 285 -14.81 7.07 11.69
CA TYR A 285 -14.77 5.95 10.75
C TYR A 285 -15.19 4.65 11.41
N LYS A 286 -14.69 4.36 12.62
CA LYS A 286 -15.15 3.21 13.41
C LYS A 286 -16.65 3.21 13.63
N ARG A 287 -17.24 4.35 13.99
CA ARG A 287 -18.69 4.47 14.19
C ARG A 287 -19.50 4.28 12.91
N ALA A 288 -18.98 4.73 11.77
CA ALA A 288 -19.69 4.67 10.48
C ALA A 288 -19.56 3.32 9.75
N TYR A 289 -18.38 2.69 9.83
CA TYR A 289 -18.03 1.55 8.99
C TYR A 289 -17.48 0.35 9.76
N GLY A 290 -17.29 0.45 11.08
CA GLY A 290 -16.59 -0.57 11.89
C GLY A 290 -17.31 -1.91 12.04
N ASP A 291 -18.55 -2.03 11.57
CA ASP A 291 -19.29 -3.29 11.45
C ASP A 291 -18.90 -4.08 10.18
N ARG A 292 -18.32 -3.40 9.19
CA ARG A 292 -18.01 -3.92 7.85
C ARG A 292 -16.52 -3.84 7.50
N LEU A 293 -15.81 -2.86 8.05
CA LEU A 293 -14.38 -2.63 7.86
C LEU A 293 -13.60 -2.77 9.17
N SER A 294 -12.37 -3.22 9.01
CA SER A 294 -11.30 -3.05 9.99
C SER A 294 -10.38 -1.93 9.55
N PHE A 295 -9.64 -1.35 10.50
CA PHE A 295 -8.81 -0.17 10.28
C PHE A 295 -7.36 -0.46 10.63
N TRP A 296 -6.45 0.01 9.79
CA TRP A 296 -5.02 -0.16 9.96
C TRP A 296 -4.35 1.20 9.80
N GLY A 297 -3.35 1.52 10.63
CA GLY A 297 -2.46 2.64 10.36
C GLY A 297 -3.02 3.97 10.86
N THR A 298 -3.50 3.97 12.10
CA THR A 298 -4.22 5.10 12.72
C THR A 298 -3.31 6.08 13.47
N ILE A 299 -1.99 5.96 13.35
CA ILE A 299 -1.03 6.84 14.03
C ILE A 299 -0.36 7.75 13.01
N GLY A 300 -0.62 9.05 13.11
CA GLY A 300 -0.19 10.04 12.13
C GLY A 300 1.32 10.18 12.00
N ILE A 301 1.82 10.09 10.76
CA ILE A 301 3.23 10.31 10.42
C ILE A 301 3.55 11.75 10.03
N GLN A 302 2.55 12.63 9.93
CA GLN A 302 2.73 14.05 9.54
C GLN A 302 2.75 14.99 10.75
N HIS A 303 2.18 14.56 11.89
CA HIS A 303 2.19 15.38 13.10
C HIS A 303 2.68 14.61 14.34
N THR A 304 1.96 13.59 14.77
CA THR A 304 2.17 12.96 16.09
C THR A 304 3.54 12.30 16.20
N LEU A 305 3.92 11.46 15.23
CA LEU A 305 5.22 10.79 15.25
C LEU A 305 6.42 11.74 15.04
N PRO A 306 6.42 12.65 14.05
CA PRO A 306 7.59 13.51 13.83
C PRO A 306 7.75 14.64 14.84
N PHE A 307 6.66 15.22 15.36
CA PHE A 307 6.72 16.48 16.12
C PHE A 307 6.12 16.41 17.54
N GLY A 308 5.42 15.33 17.88
CA GLY A 308 4.93 15.09 19.24
C GLY A 308 6.04 14.69 20.21
N THR A 309 5.76 14.80 21.50
CA THR A 309 6.57 14.17 22.54
C THR A 309 6.24 12.68 22.66
N PRO A 310 7.11 11.85 23.28
CA PRO A 310 6.78 10.46 23.60
C PRO A 310 5.46 10.29 24.36
N GLN A 311 5.09 11.27 25.18
CA GLN A 311 3.81 11.25 25.89
C GLN A 311 2.64 11.50 24.94
N ASP A 312 2.77 12.44 24.00
CA ASP A 312 1.73 12.68 22.98
C ASP A 312 1.49 11.42 22.12
N VAL A 313 2.56 10.71 21.75
CA VAL A 313 2.46 9.43 21.02
C VAL A 313 1.73 8.36 21.86
N ARG A 314 2.08 8.24 23.14
CA ARG A 314 1.43 7.28 24.06
C ARG A 314 -0.06 7.58 24.22
N ASP A 315 -0.41 8.86 24.39
CA ASP A 315 -1.79 9.31 24.54
C ASP A 315 -2.60 9.09 23.25
N GLU A 316 -1.99 9.32 22.08
CA GLU A 316 -2.60 9.01 20.78
C GLU A 316 -2.86 7.50 20.61
N VAL A 317 -1.86 6.65 20.88
CA VAL A 317 -2.03 5.19 20.80
C VAL A 317 -3.16 4.71 21.72
N LYS A 318 -3.17 5.20 22.97
CA LYS A 318 -4.25 4.90 23.92
C LYS A 318 -5.62 5.33 23.38
N LEU A 319 -5.72 6.55 22.86
CA LEU A 319 -6.96 7.05 22.26
C LEU A 319 -7.45 6.16 21.11
N ARG A 320 -6.55 5.71 20.22
CA ARG A 320 -6.92 4.81 19.10
C ARG A 320 -7.40 3.46 19.60
N ILE A 321 -6.74 2.87 20.60
CA ILE A 321 -7.17 1.62 21.20
C ILE A 321 -8.56 1.77 21.86
N GLU A 322 -8.77 2.84 22.64
CA GLU A 322 -10.04 3.10 23.34
C GLU A 322 -11.20 3.44 22.40
N THR A 323 -10.95 4.05 21.24
CA THR A 323 -12.01 4.53 20.35
C THR A 323 -12.24 3.69 19.09
N VAL A 324 -11.19 3.04 18.58
CA VAL A 324 -11.23 2.24 17.33
C VAL A 324 -11.07 0.75 17.63
N GLY A 325 -10.23 0.41 18.61
CA GLY A 325 -9.88 -0.97 18.93
C GLY A 325 -10.95 -1.76 19.68
N GLN A 326 -11.94 -1.09 20.28
CA GLN A 326 -12.99 -1.78 21.05
C GLN A 326 -13.70 -2.84 20.21
N ALA A 327 -13.80 -4.05 20.77
CA ALA A 327 -14.37 -5.25 20.14
C ALA A 327 -13.66 -5.74 18.86
N GLY A 328 -12.38 -5.42 18.66
CA GLY A 328 -11.63 -5.78 17.46
C GLY A 328 -11.71 -4.72 16.37
N GLY A 329 -11.21 -5.04 15.17
CA GLY A 329 -11.27 -4.18 13.99
C GLY A 329 -10.19 -3.09 13.93
N LEU A 330 -9.16 -3.16 14.77
CA LEU A 330 -8.01 -2.26 14.73
C LEU A 330 -6.70 -3.06 14.66
N LEU A 331 -5.84 -2.63 13.75
CA LEU A 331 -4.42 -2.95 13.75
C LEU A 331 -3.64 -1.63 13.87
N VAL A 332 -2.99 -1.43 15.00
CA VAL A 332 -2.30 -0.16 15.30
C VAL A 332 -0.99 -0.11 14.56
N GLY A 333 -0.74 0.99 13.87
CA GLY A 333 0.52 1.24 13.22
C GLY A 333 0.62 2.69 12.77
N PRO A 334 1.81 3.14 12.36
CA PRO A 334 1.98 4.35 11.58
C PRO A 334 1.03 4.35 10.36
N SER A 335 0.52 5.53 9.99
CA SER A 335 -0.31 5.68 8.80
C SER A 335 0.49 5.48 7.50
N HIS A 336 1.81 5.67 7.54
CA HIS A 336 2.68 5.38 6.41
C HIS A 336 4.10 5.04 6.92
N VAL A 337 5.07 4.97 6.02
CA VAL A 337 6.49 4.77 6.32
C VAL A 337 7.04 5.74 7.37
N ILE A 338 7.98 5.28 8.19
CA ILE A 338 8.66 6.13 9.17
C ILE A 338 9.74 6.96 8.48
N GLU A 339 9.50 8.27 8.41
CA GLU A 339 10.36 9.26 7.78
C GLU A 339 11.54 9.74 8.67
N PRO A 340 12.59 10.34 8.09
CA PRO A 340 13.80 10.80 8.80
C PRO A 340 13.57 11.71 10.00
N GLU A 341 12.47 12.46 10.00
CA GLU A 341 12.09 13.43 11.03
C GLU A 341 11.57 12.76 12.30
N VAL A 342 11.17 11.49 12.24
CA VAL A 342 10.59 10.77 13.38
C VAL A 342 11.67 10.41 14.41
N PRO A 343 11.59 10.93 15.65
CA PRO A 343 12.54 10.60 16.69
C PRO A 343 12.43 9.13 17.11
N TRP A 344 13.57 8.51 17.45
CA TRP A 344 13.62 7.11 17.89
C TRP A 344 12.75 6.86 19.14
N GLU A 345 12.77 7.79 20.08
CA GLU A 345 11.97 7.76 21.29
C GLU A 345 10.46 7.72 21.01
N ASN A 346 10.00 8.33 19.92
CA ASN A 346 8.59 8.30 19.51
C ASN A 346 8.20 6.93 18.92
N VAL A 347 9.12 6.29 18.18
CA VAL A 347 8.92 4.92 17.70
C VAL A 347 8.83 3.93 18.87
N VAL A 348 9.74 4.06 19.84
CA VAL A 348 9.71 3.23 21.06
C VAL A 348 8.44 3.48 21.86
N ALA A 349 8.04 4.75 22.03
CA ALA A 349 6.83 5.12 22.75
C ALA A 349 5.57 4.53 22.13
N LEU A 350 5.46 4.49 20.79
CA LEU A 350 4.36 3.83 20.09
C LEU A 350 4.29 2.34 20.48
N VAL A 351 5.41 1.62 20.35
CA VAL A 351 5.44 0.17 20.59
C VAL A 351 5.17 -0.16 22.06
N GLU A 352 5.72 0.62 23.00
CA GLU A 352 5.46 0.45 24.43
C GLU A 352 4.00 0.75 24.78
N ALA A 353 3.41 1.81 24.22
CA ALA A 353 2.02 2.17 24.45
C ALA A 353 1.04 1.08 23.98
N VAL A 354 1.29 0.48 22.81
CA VAL A 354 0.46 -0.64 22.33
C VAL A 354 0.51 -1.80 23.31
N LYS A 355 1.70 -2.15 23.83
CA LYS A 355 1.88 -3.25 24.77
C LYS A 355 1.23 -2.96 26.12
N GLU A 356 1.21 -1.70 26.55
CA GLU A 356 0.64 -1.27 27.83
C GLU A 356 -0.89 -1.15 27.79
N PHE A 357 -1.46 -0.58 26.73
CA PHE A 357 -2.88 -0.26 26.65
C PHE A 357 -3.69 -1.27 25.81
N GLY A 358 -3.04 -2.18 25.10
CA GLY A 358 -3.68 -3.04 24.10
C GLY A 358 -4.43 -4.25 24.65
N GLU A 359 -4.40 -4.54 25.95
CA GLU A 359 -5.16 -5.66 26.54
C GLU A 359 -6.68 -5.34 26.55
N TYR A 360 -7.50 -6.30 26.09
CA TYR A 360 -8.96 -6.16 25.99
C TYR A 360 -9.72 -6.38 27.30
#